data_AF-A0AAX7VT63-F1
#
_entry.id   AF-A0AAX7VT63-F1
#
_cell.length_a   1.000
_cell.length_b   1.000
_cell.length_c   1.000
_cell.angle_alpha   90.00
_cell.angle_beta   90.00
_cell.angle_gamma   90.00
#
_symmetry.space_group_name_H-M   'P 1'
#
loop_
_entity.id
_entity.type
_entity.pdbx_description
1 polymer ?
#
loop_
_entity_poly.entity_id
_entity_poly.type
_entity_poly.pdbx_seq_one_letter_code
_entity_poly.pdbx_strand_id
1 'polypeptide(L)'
;MATDMPMEDVLGPHPAPASSTPPDPVSPPTLSSNEAQNQIPTLEPAIAENLNKVVISEHNAAPHLNPVQPADPNVAPELVPGAEVSPVPLPAPLPPAAAKNPSCKIMTFRPTMEEFKDFAKYIAYMESQGAHRAGLAKVIPPAGWKPRKSYDTIEDMVIPAPISQVVTGQSGLFTQYNIQKKSMTVGEYRKLANSKKYCTPRHKDFDDLERKYWKNLTFVSPLYGADVSGSIYDENIEEWNIGHLNTLLDMVEQECGIVIEGVNTPYLYFGMWKTTFAWHTEDMDLYSINYLHFGQSKSWYSVPPEHGKRLERLAQGFFPGSSQGCDAFLRHKMTLISPSILKKYGIPFNRITQNEGEFMITFPYGYHAGFNHGFNCAESTNFATLRWVDYGKMATLCSCRKDMVKISMDVFVRRLQPVRYDLWKQGKDTTVLDHLKPTELTSPELESWREHRVAQRANLLRSHYSVHTVVLTSLPHTDIFNEPVALLTLSPHLLFSRTRTRNQTTELDRRH
;
A
#
# COMPACT_ATOMS: atom_id res chain seq x y z
N MET A 1 -33.25 -28.46 -65.46
CA MET A 1 -32.55 -29.27 -64.43
C MET A 1 -33.26 -28.98 -63.12
N ALA A 2 -34.46 -29.51 -62.82
CA ALA A 2 -34.86 -30.92 -62.58
C ALA A 2 -33.96 -31.59 -61.52
N THR A 3 -34.40 -32.13 -60.38
CA THR A 3 -35.73 -32.28 -59.72
C THR A 3 -35.51 -32.88 -58.31
N ASP A 4 -36.41 -32.56 -57.38
CA ASP A 4 -36.95 -33.29 -56.20
C ASP A 4 -36.38 -34.64 -55.67
N MET A 5 -36.20 -34.68 -54.32
CA MET A 5 -36.67 -35.62 -53.22
C MET A 5 -36.71 -37.17 -53.42
N PRO A 6 -37.00 -38.07 -52.42
CA PRO A 6 -37.18 -38.01 -50.93
C PRO A 6 -36.51 -39.19 -50.11
N MET A 7 -36.88 -39.31 -48.81
CA MET A 7 -36.60 -40.37 -47.81
C MET A 7 -37.22 -41.76 -48.09
N GLU A 8 -36.65 -42.83 -47.48
CA GLU A 8 -37.28 -43.95 -46.70
C GLU A 8 -36.22 -45.05 -46.44
N ASP A 9 -35.86 -45.39 -45.19
CA ASP A 9 -36.45 -46.38 -44.26
C ASP A 9 -36.39 -47.86 -44.69
N VAL A 10 -35.50 -48.67 -44.08
CA VAL A 10 -35.70 -50.13 -43.87
C VAL A 10 -34.96 -50.62 -42.60
N LEU A 11 -35.75 -50.76 -41.53
CA LEU A 11 -35.89 -51.92 -40.61
C LEU A 11 -34.65 -52.57 -39.96
N GLY A 12 -34.61 -52.51 -38.63
CA GLY A 12 -33.93 -53.52 -37.79
C GLY A 12 -34.84 -54.69 -37.41
N PRO A 13 -34.30 -55.70 -36.70
CA PRO A 13 -35.08 -56.49 -35.74
C PRO A 13 -34.47 -56.45 -34.33
N HIS A 14 -35.24 -55.88 -33.40
CA HIS A 14 -35.65 -56.32 -32.04
C HIS A 14 -34.77 -57.21 -31.11
N PRO A 15 -35.05 -57.18 -29.78
CA PRO A 15 -34.06 -57.03 -28.72
C PRO A 15 -33.73 -58.34 -27.96
N ALA A 16 -32.60 -58.33 -27.25
CA ALA A 16 -32.26 -59.31 -26.23
C ALA A 16 -32.51 -58.75 -24.81
N PRO A 17 -32.78 -59.60 -23.80
CA PRO A 17 -33.72 -59.30 -22.73
C PRO A 17 -33.12 -58.71 -21.44
N ALA A 18 -34.04 -58.33 -20.55
CA ALA A 18 -33.87 -57.67 -19.27
C ALA A 18 -33.21 -58.50 -18.13
N SER A 19 -32.99 -57.77 -17.02
CA SER A 19 -32.49 -58.14 -15.66
C SER A 19 -30.98 -57.90 -15.46
N SER A 20 -30.50 -57.24 -14.40
CA SER A 20 -31.05 -56.91 -13.07
C SER A 20 -30.39 -55.64 -12.48
N THR A 21 -31.13 -54.98 -11.59
CA THR A 21 -30.71 -53.86 -10.70
C THR A 21 -30.72 -54.36 -9.23
N PRO A 22 -30.19 -53.62 -8.25
CA PRO A 22 -28.84 -53.71 -7.65
C PRO A 22 -28.85 -54.24 -6.20
N PRO A 23 -27.70 -54.28 -5.48
CA PRO A 23 -27.71 -54.13 -4.03
C PRO A 23 -27.05 -52.81 -3.57
N ASP A 24 -27.72 -52.17 -2.62
CA ASP A 24 -27.32 -50.93 -1.92
C ASP A 24 -26.06 -51.11 -1.04
N PRO A 25 -25.36 -49.99 -0.70
CA PRO A 25 -24.08 -50.02 -0.03
C PRO A 25 -24.17 -50.34 1.47
N VAL A 26 -23.28 -51.24 1.91
CA VAL A 26 -23.10 -51.68 3.29
C VAL A 26 -22.52 -50.55 4.16
N SER A 27 -23.18 -50.29 5.29
CA SER A 27 -22.77 -49.36 6.35
C SER A 27 -21.61 -49.91 7.20
N PRO A 28 -20.72 -49.05 7.74
CA PRO A 28 -19.59 -49.48 8.56
C PRO A 28 -20.01 -49.89 9.99
N PRO A 29 -19.21 -50.72 10.69
CA PRO A 29 -19.60 -51.29 11.97
C PRO A 29 -19.42 -50.31 13.14
N THR A 30 -20.41 -50.33 14.04
CA THR A 30 -20.41 -49.74 15.38
C THR A 30 -19.53 -50.53 16.35
N LEU A 31 -18.68 -49.83 17.09
CA LEU A 31 -18.02 -50.32 18.31
C LEU A 31 -18.26 -49.30 19.43
N SER A 32 -18.89 -49.78 20.51
CA SER A 32 -19.20 -49.05 21.73
C SER A 32 -17.96 -48.79 22.58
N SER A 33 -17.86 -47.63 23.22
CA SER A 33 -17.39 -47.52 24.60
C SER A 33 -17.70 -46.15 25.23
N ASN A 34 -18.47 -46.23 26.30
CA ASN A 34 -18.44 -45.46 27.55
C ASN A 34 -18.76 -43.94 27.54
N GLU A 35 -20.02 -43.69 27.90
CA GLU A 35 -20.50 -42.81 28.97
C GLU A 35 -19.46 -41.99 29.75
N ALA A 36 -19.62 -40.66 29.68
CA ALA A 36 -19.66 -39.79 30.86
C ALA A 36 -20.49 -38.54 30.51
N GLN A 37 -21.76 -38.56 30.92
CA GLN A 37 -22.66 -37.40 30.90
C GLN A 37 -22.23 -36.42 31.99
N ASN A 38 -22.07 -35.14 31.64
CA ASN A 38 -22.23 -34.04 32.58
C ASN A 38 -23.22 -33.05 31.97
N GLN A 39 -24.46 -33.17 32.45
CA GLN A 39 -25.54 -32.22 32.21
C GLN A 39 -25.30 -30.97 33.07
N ILE A 40 -25.36 -29.78 32.47
CA ILE A 40 -25.65 -28.54 33.21
C ILE A 40 -26.78 -27.82 32.44
N PRO A 41 -27.92 -27.50 33.07
CA PRO A 41 -29.11 -27.05 32.36
C PRO A 41 -29.07 -25.56 32.01
N THR A 42 -29.70 -25.27 30.87
CA THR A 42 -30.13 -23.96 30.40
C THR A 42 -31.14 -23.34 31.37
N LEU A 43 -30.91 -22.09 31.78
CA LEU A 43 -31.89 -21.26 32.49
C LEU A 43 -31.89 -19.88 31.82
N GLU A 44 -32.98 -19.57 31.13
CA GLU A 44 -33.42 -18.18 30.91
C GLU A 44 -33.75 -17.52 32.25
N PRO A 45 -33.64 -16.18 32.33
CA PRO A 45 -34.62 -15.45 33.10
C PRO A 45 -35.33 -14.36 32.29
N ALA A 46 -36.62 -14.28 32.59
CA ALA A 46 -37.60 -13.37 32.07
C ALA A 46 -37.37 -11.89 32.45
N ILE A 47 -37.98 -11.08 31.58
CA ILE A 47 -38.42 -9.69 31.65
C ILE A 47 -38.69 -9.15 33.07
N ALA A 48 -38.19 -7.94 33.34
CA ALA A 48 -38.86 -6.97 34.21
C ALA A 48 -38.71 -5.55 33.62
N GLU A 49 -39.85 -4.95 33.28
CA GLU A 49 -40.02 -3.56 32.91
C GLU A 49 -39.77 -2.65 34.13
N ASN A 50 -39.25 -1.43 33.89
CA ASN A 50 -39.74 -0.28 34.63
C ASN A 50 -39.61 1.02 33.82
N LEU A 51 -40.77 1.60 33.54
CA LEU A 51 -40.96 2.94 33.02
C LEU A 51 -40.54 3.98 34.07
N ASN A 52 -39.95 5.09 33.62
CA ASN A 52 -40.35 6.39 34.14
C ASN A 52 -40.30 7.42 33.01
N LYS A 53 -41.51 7.83 32.60
CA LYS A 53 -41.81 8.90 31.65
C LYS A 53 -42.34 10.06 32.50
N VAL A 54 -41.74 11.24 32.40
CA VAL A 54 -42.42 12.49 32.75
C VAL A 54 -42.36 13.39 31.52
N VAL A 55 -43.55 13.81 31.10
CA VAL A 55 -43.91 14.67 29.98
C VAL A 55 -44.38 16.00 30.57
N ILE A 56 -43.93 17.15 30.05
CA ILE A 56 -44.68 18.43 29.89
C ILE A 56 -43.98 19.19 28.74
N SER A 57 -44.51 19.20 27.51
CA SER A 57 -45.49 20.13 26.90
C SER A 57 -44.97 21.56 26.58
N GLU A 58 -44.78 21.78 25.28
CA GLU A 58 -44.91 22.97 24.40
C GLU A 58 -45.30 24.34 25.01
N HIS A 59 -44.72 25.43 24.48
CA HIS A 59 -45.46 26.44 23.69
C HIS A 59 -44.56 27.49 22.98
N ASN A 60 -45.12 27.98 21.86
CA ASN A 60 -44.62 28.87 20.80
C ASN A 60 -44.28 30.32 21.19
N ALA A 61 -43.61 30.97 20.22
CA ALA A 61 -43.76 32.36 19.75
C ALA A 61 -42.71 33.41 20.17
N ALA A 62 -41.83 33.75 19.21
CA ALA A 62 -41.42 35.14 18.92
C ALA A 62 -42.62 35.88 18.25
N PRO A 63 -42.65 37.22 18.04
CA PRO A 63 -41.54 38.17 17.93
C PRO A 63 -41.79 39.57 18.57
N HIS A 64 -40.77 40.45 18.59
CA HIS A 64 -40.78 41.76 17.91
C HIS A 64 -39.73 42.75 18.47
N LEU A 65 -39.15 43.47 17.52
CA LEU A 65 -38.26 44.63 17.61
C LEU A 65 -38.93 45.81 18.30
N ASN A 66 -38.12 46.70 18.90
CA ASN A 66 -38.41 48.13 18.95
C ASN A 66 -37.13 48.98 19.00
N PRO A 67 -37.18 50.24 18.53
CA PRO A 67 -36.04 50.97 17.98
C PRO A 67 -35.55 52.15 18.86
N VAL A 68 -34.43 52.70 18.41
CA VAL A 68 -33.64 53.85 18.92
C VAL A 68 -34.45 55.15 19.05
N GLN A 69 -34.13 55.96 20.08
CA GLN A 69 -34.35 57.42 20.10
C GLN A 69 -33.18 58.17 20.81
N PRO A 70 -33.00 59.48 20.56
CA PRO A 70 -31.69 60.12 20.45
C PRO A 70 -31.30 61.10 21.58
N ALA A 71 -30.04 61.56 21.46
CA ALA A 71 -29.22 62.49 22.25
C ALA A 71 -29.88 63.63 23.06
N ASP A 72 -29.19 64.04 24.14
CA ASP A 72 -28.99 65.47 24.44
C ASP A 72 -27.61 65.72 25.11
N PRO A 73 -26.98 66.89 24.88
CA PRO A 73 -25.57 67.19 25.13
C PRO A 73 -25.36 68.12 26.33
N ASN A 74 -24.38 67.84 27.18
CA ASN A 74 -23.54 68.86 27.82
C ASN A 74 -22.57 68.21 28.80
N VAL A 75 -21.29 68.56 28.64
CA VAL A 75 -20.32 68.97 29.68
C VAL A 75 -18.91 68.64 29.19
N ALA A 76 -18.13 69.70 29.03
CA ALA A 76 -16.72 69.74 28.66
C ALA A 76 -15.81 69.34 29.86
N PRO A 77 -14.51 69.08 29.64
CA PRO A 77 -13.73 68.10 30.39
C PRO A 77 -12.98 68.71 31.59
N GLU A 78 -12.83 67.93 32.65
CA GLU A 78 -11.90 68.23 33.74
C GLU A 78 -10.72 67.25 33.69
N LEU A 79 -9.51 67.80 33.58
CA LEU A 79 -8.23 67.11 33.50
C LEU A 79 -7.80 66.62 34.88
N VAL A 80 -7.46 65.34 35.00
CA VAL A 80 -6.51 64.87 36.03
C VAL A 80 -5.46 63.93 35.39
N PRO A 81 -4.15 64.10 35.69
CA PRO A 81 -3.06 63.44 34.98
C PRO A 81 -2.66 62.12 35.67
N GLY A 82 -2.42 61.09 34.87
CA GLY A 82 -1.91 59.80 35.33
C GLY A 82 -1.81 58.80 34.21
N ALA A 83 -0.87 59.02 33.26
CA ALA A 83 -0.59 58.05 32.21
C ALA A 83 0.24 56.89 32.78
N GLU A 84 -0.43 55.87 33.31
CA GLU A 84 0.14 54.52 33.27
C GLU A 84 0.08 54.00 31.83
N VAL A 85 1.24 53.65 31.29
CA VAL A 85 1.36 52.97 30.00
C VAL A 85 0.76 51.58 30.17
N SER A 86 -0.46 51.40 29.66
CA SER A 86 -1.08 50.07 29.53
C SER A 86 -0.21 49.21 28.60
N PRO A 87 0.03 47.92 28.91
CA PRO A 87 0.73 47.04 27.99
C PRO A 87 -0.07 46.94 26.71
N VAL A 88 0.58 47.18 25.57
CA VAL A 88 0.03 46.85 24.25
C VAL A 88 -0.46 45.39 24.33
N PRO A 89 -1.74 45.10 24.04
CA PRO A 89 -2.18 43.73 23.96
C PRO A 89 -1.34 43.03 22.91
N LEU A 90 -0.56 42.03 23.34
CA LEU A 90 0.06 41.10 22.41
C LEU A 90 -1.04 40.62 21.44
N PRO A 91 -0.78 40.56 20.13
CA PRO A 91 -1.76 40.05 19.19
C PRO A 91 -2.22 38.69 19.71
N ALA A 92 -3.54 38.51 19.84
CA ALA A 92 -4.11 37.22 20.18
C ALA A 92 -3.46 36.15 19.27
N PRO A 93 -3.10 34.97 19.79
CA PRO A 93 -2.59 33.89 18.97
C PRO A 93 -3.54 33.73 17.78
N LEU A 94 -2.98 33.80 16.56
CA LEU A 94 -3.72 33.53 15.35
C LEU A 94 -4.53 32.23 15.59
N PRO A 95 -5.84 32.20 15.29
CA PRO A 95 -6.61 30.98 15.40
C PRO A 95 -5.86 29.87 14.65
N PRO A 96 -5.73 28.65 15.21
CA PRO A 96 -4.96 27.59 14.57
C PRO A 96 -5.44 27.48 13.14
N ALA A 97 -4.53 27.71 12.19
CA ALA A 97 -4.83 27.67 10.77
C ALA A 97 -5.68 26.44 10.51
N ALA A 98 -6.92 26.62 10.07
CA ALA A 98 -7.90 25.56 10.02
C ALA A 98 -7.28 24.32 9.37
N ALA A 99 -7.17 23.24 10.15
CA ALA A 99 -6.42 22.05 9.74
C ALA A 99 -6.93 21.60 8.37
N LYS A 100 -6.03 21.51 7.38
CA LYS A 100 -6.40 21.09 6.02
C LYS A 100 -7.00 19.69 6.06
N ASN A 101 -7.99 19.45 5.20
CA ASN A 101 -8.78 18.21 5.15
C ASN A 101 -9.31 17.73 6.53
N PRO A 102 -10.12 18.54 7.24
CA PRO A 102 -10.63 18.20 8.58
C PRO A 102 -11.48 16.93 8.61
N SER A 103 -12.12 16.59 7.49
CA SER A 103 -12.93 15.39 7.32
C SER A 103 -12.13 14.12 7.00
N CYS A 104 -10.80 14.21 6.86
CA CYS A 104 -9.92 13.10 6.51
C CYS A 104 -10.39 12.33 5.27
N LYS A 105 -10.81 13.07 4.23
CA LYS A 105 -11.32 12.48 2.99
C LYS A 105 -10.19 12.17 2.02
N ILE A 106 -10.29 11.03 1.32
CA ILE A 106 -9.34 10.69 0.24
C ILE A 106 -9.40 11.80 -0.81
N MET A 107 -8.25 12.38 -1.11
CA MET A 107 -8.11 13.44 -2.10
C MET A 107 -7.62 12.87 -3.44
N THR A 108 -8.06 13.47 -4.55
CA THR A 108 -7.59 13.13 -5.90
C THR A 108 -6.88 14.34 -6.49
N PHE A 109 -5.64 14.14 -6.93
CA PHE A 109 -4.79 15.18 -7.51
C PHE A 109 -4.59 14.95 -9.01
N ARG A 110 -4.41 16.05 -9.76
CA ARG A 110 -4.23 16.06 -11.22
C ARG A 110 -3.07 17.01 -11.58
N PRO A 111 -1.81 16.62 -11.35
CA PRO A 111 -0.66 17.47 -11.63
C PRO A 111 -0.58 17.86 -13.10
N THR A 112 -0.07 19.05 -13.36
CA THR A 112 0.54 19.41 -14.65
C THR A 112 1.83 18.63 -14.86
N MET A 113 2.33 18.55 -16.10
CA MET A 113 3.61 17.88 -16.37
C MET A 113 4.77 18.51 -15.57
N GLU A 114 4.76 19.83 -15.37
CA GLU A 114 5.80 20.51 -14.58
C GLU A 114 5.76 20.12 -13.10
N GLU A 115 4.56 20.03 -12.52
CA GLU A 115 4.39 19.57 -11.14
C GLU A 115 4.71 18.08 -10.98
N PHE A 116 4.51 17.29 -12.05
CA PHE A 116 4.73 15.84 -12.05
C PHE A 116 6.20 15.44 -12.14
N LYS A 117 7.09 16.31 -12.63
CA LYS A 117 8.54 16.01 -12.74
C LYS A 117 9.20 15.68 -11.40
N ASP A 118 8.84 16.40 -10.33
CA ASP A 118 9.45 16.24 -9.01
C ASP A 118 8.51 15.52 -8.05
N PHE A 119 8.73 14.21 -7.92
CA PHE A 119 7.96 13.34 -7.04
C PHE A 119 7.96 13.84 -5.58
N ALA A 120 9.14 14.10 -5.00
CA ALA A 120 9.26 14.47 -3.60
C ALA A 120 8.57 15.80 -3.29
N LYS A 121 8.74 16.80 -4.17
CA LYS A 121 8.05 18.09 -4.07
C LYS A 121 6.54 17.92 -4.17
N TYR A 122 6.05 17.06 -5.04
CA TYR A 122 4.62 16.84 -5.18
C TYR A 122 4.00 16.09 -4.00
N ILE A 123 4.72 15.13 -3.39
CA ILE A 123 4.31 14.49 -2.13
C ILE A 123 4.20 15.53 -1.01
N ALA A 124 5.19 16.40 -0.84
CA ALA A 124 5.14 17.49 0.14
C ALA A 124 3.96 18.44 -0.12
N TYR A 125 3.69 18.78 -1.38
CA TYR A 125 2.51 19.55 -1.76
C TYR A 125 1.21 18.84 -1.37
N MET A 126 1.05 17.55 -1.67
CA MET A 126 -0.15 16.79 -1.29
C MET A 126 -0.37 16.78 0.23
N GLU A 127 0.68 16.62 1.03
CA GLU A 127 0.58 16.70 2.49
C GLU A 127 0.25 18.11 2.97
N SER A 128 0.77 19.16 2.33
CA SER A 128 0.39 20.55 2.64
C SER A 128 -1.11 20.83 2.44
N GLN A 129 -1.77 20.04 1.57
CA GLN A 129 -3.22 20.09 1.35
C GLN A 129 -4.00 19.16 2.30
N GLY A 130 -3.33 18.42 3.18
CA GLY A 130 -3.93 17.50 4.15
C GLY A 130 -4.28 16.11 3.59
N ALA A 131 -3.67 15.70 2.47
CA ALA A 131 -3.95 14.39 1.86
C ALA A 131 -3.59 13.21 2.78
N HIS A 132 -2.50 13.33 3.54
CA HIS A 132 -2.00 12.30 4.45
C HIS A 132 -2.98 11.90 5.54
N ARG A 133 -3.87 12.81 5.93
CA ARG A 133 -4.87 12.57 6.97
C ARG A 133 -5.87 11.49 6.60
N ALA A 134 -6.12 11.28 5.32
CA ALA A 134 -6.99 10.20 4.86
C ALA A 134 -6.31 8.83 4.88
N GLY A 135 -4.98 8.77 5.06
CA GLY A 135 -4.17 7.56 4.94
C GLY A 135 -3.93 7.10 3.50
N LEU A 136 -4.66 7.69 2.53
CA LEU A 136 -4.61 7.31 1.13
C LEU A 136 -4.97 8.53 0.24
N ALA A 137 -4.27 8.69 -0.88
CA ALA A 137 -4.59 9.66 -1.92
C ALA A 137 -4.46 9.04 -3.31
N LYS A 138 -5.17 9.63 -4.27
CA LYS A 138 -5.07 9.28 -5.69
C LYS A 138 -4.35 10.39 -6.46
N VAL A 139 -3.51 10.02 -7.40
CA VAL A 139 -2.91 10.95 -8.37
C VAL A 139 -3.20 10.44 -9.78
N ILE A 140 -3.82 11.29 -10.59
CA ILE A 140 -4.08 11.02 -12.00
C ILE A 140 -3.01 11.77 -12.78
N PRO A 141 -2.06 11.07 -13.42
CA PRO A 141 -0.93 11.72 -14.08
C PRO A 141 -1.38 12.62 -15.24
N PRO A 142 -0.50 13.53 -15.70
CA PRO A 142 -0.80 14.41 -16.83
C PRO A 142 -1.23 13.61 -18.06
N ALA A 143 -2.20 14.15 -18.82
CA ALA A 143 -2.65 13.52 -20.05
C ALA A 143 -1.48 13.31 -21.02
N GLY A 144 -1.36 12.10 -21.57
CA GLY A 144 -0.28 11.72 -22.49
C GLY A 144 0.96 11.12 -21.83
N TRP A 145 1.15 11.31 -20.51
CA TRP A 145 2.19 10.57 -19.79
C TRP A 145 1.83 9.09 -19.72
N LYS A 146 2.79 8.22 -20.04
CA LYS A 146 2.69 6.77 -19.90
C LYS A 146 4.06 6.21 -19.50
N PRO A 147 4.11 5.27 -18.54
CA PRO A 147 5.37 4.69 -18.12
C PRO A 147 5.88 3.60 -19.06
N ARG A 148 5.06 3.17 -20.02
CA ARG A 148 5.40 2.15 -21.01
C ARG A 148 4.69 2.40 -22.32
N LYS A 149 5.39 2.22 -23.44
CA LYS A 149 4.81 2.37 -24.80
C LYS A 149 3.82 1.25 -25.15
N SER A 150 4.17 0.00 -24.85
CA SER A 150 3.31 -1.16 -25.08
C SER A 150 3.51 -2.25 -24.02
N TYR A 151 2.42 -2.94 -23.70
CA TYR A 151 2.38 -4.08 -22.78
C TYR A 151 2.40 -5.44 -23.50
N ASP A 152 2.56 -5.51 -24.82
CA ASP A 152 2.42 -6.78 -25.57
C ASP A 152 3.45 -7.85 -25.15
N THR A 153 4.63 -7.43 -24.68
CA THR A 153 5.72 -8.34 -24.30
C THR A 153 5.58 -8.94 -22.90
N ILE A 154 4.58 -8.53 -22.12
CA ILE A 154 4.43 -9.02 -20.74
C ILE A 154 3.89 -10.44 -20.67
N GLU A 155 3.27 -10.94 -21.74
CA GLU A 155 2.57 -12.24 -21.75
C GLU A 155 3.50 -13.41 -21.41
N ASP A 156 4.77 -13.30 -21.79
CA ASP A 156 5.81 -14.29 -21.56
C ASP A 156 6.49 -14.14 -20.18
N MET A 157 6.19 -13.08 -19.43
CA MET A 157 6.72 -12.91 -18.08
C MET A 157 6.23 -14.03 -17.16
N VAL A 158 7.12 -14.49 -16.30
CA VAL A 158 6.83 -15.58 -15.36
C VAL A 158 6.33 -15.00 -14.04
N ILE A 159 5.21 -15.52 -13.56
CA ILE A 159 4.75 -15.38 -12.18
C ILE A 159 5.31 -16.59 -11.41
N PRO A 160 6.38 -16.44 -10.61
CA PRO A 160 7.11 -17.56 -10.03
C PRO A 160 6.31 -18.30 -8.95
N ALA A 161 5.55 -17.57 -8.14
CA ALA A 161 4.85 -18.12 -6.97
C ALA A 161 3.43 -17.54 -6.82
N PRO A 162 2.51 -17.80 -7.77
CA PRO A 162 1.13 -17.33 -7.63
C PRO A 162 0.46 -17.96 -6.40
N ILE A 163 -0.34 -17.18 -5.67
CA ILE A 163 -0.97 -17.59 -4.42
C ILE A 163 -2.49 -17.73 -4.57
N SER A 164 -3.04 -18.88 -4.18
CA SER A 164 -4.49 -19.05 -4.08
C SER A 164 -4.98 -18.55 -2.74
N GLN A 165 -5.92 -17.61 -2.75
CA GLN A 165 -6.41 -16.93 -1.55
C GLN A 165 -7.65 -17.64 -1.03
N VAL A 166 -7.47 -18.50 -0.04
CA VAL A 166 -8.56 -19.20 0.64
C VAL A 166 -9.07 -18.32 1.76
N VAL A 167 -10.35 -17.96 1.72
CA VAL A 167 -10.96 -17.09 2.73
C VAL A 167 -11.97 -17.87 3.57
N THR A 168 -11.87 -17.72 4.88
CA THR A 168 -12.79 -18.32 5.86
C THR A 168 -13.37 -17.22 6.75
N GLY A 169 -14.59 -17.41 7.24
CA GLY A 169 -15.28 -16.42 8.07
C GLY A 169 -16.66 -16.07 7.52
N GLN A 170 -17.34 -15.14 8.18
CA GLN A 170 -18.72 -14.79 7.90
C GLN A 170 -19.07 -13.40 8.42
N SER A 171 -20.23 -12.87 8.03
CA SER A 171 -20.80 -11.64 8.57
C SER A 171 -19.85 -10.43 8.52
N GLY A 172 -18.98 -10.36 7.49
CA GLY A 172 -18.07 -9.24 7.30
C GLY A 172 -16.74 -9.34 8.06
N LEU A 173 -16.47 -10.47 8.71
CA LEU A 173 -15.21 -10.76 9.41
C LEU A 173 -14.61 -12.04 8.82
N PHE A 174 -13.42 -11.95 8.25
CA PHE A 174 -12.79 -13.08 7.58
C PHE A 174 -11.28 -13.13 7.81
N THR A 175 -10.75 -14.34 7.72
CA THR A 175 -9.31 -14.62 7.68
C THR A 175 -8.97 -15.27 6.33
N GLN A 176 -7.99 -14.70 5.66
CA GLN A 176 -7.43 -15.18 4.41
C GLN A 176 -6.16 -15.99 4.66
N TYR A 177 -6.01 -17.10 3.94
CA TYR A 177 -4.81 -17.93 3.90
C TYR A 177 -4.30 -18.03 2.46
N ASN A 178 -2.99 -18.00 2.29
CA ASN A 178 -2.36 -18.07 0.97
C ASN A 178 -1.81 -19.49 0.75
N ILE A 179 -2.23 -20.14 -0.33
CA ILE A 179 -1.70 -21.43 -0.78
C ILE A 179 -0.93 -21.21 -2.06
N GLN A 180 0.41 -21.31 -1.99
CA GLN A 180 1.26 -21.18 -3.16
C GLN A 180 0.92 -22.25 -4.22
N LYS A 181 0.89 -21.83 -5.49
CA LYS A 181 0.68 -22.67 -6.66
C LYS A 181 1.93 -22.70 -7.52
N LYS A 182 1.93 -23.59 -8.51
CA LYS A 182 3.01 -23.70 -9.49
C LYS A 182 3.15 -22.40 -10.29
N SER A 183 4.37 -22.09 -10.69
CA SER A 183 4.66 -20.97 -11.58
C SER A 183 3.84 -21.07 -12.86
N MET A 184 3.55 -19.91 -13.45
CA MET A 184 2.84 -19.78 -14.72
C MET A 184 3.23 -18.47 -15.40
N THR A 185 2.97 -18.35 -16.69
CA THR A 185 3.17 -17.07 -17.39
C THR A 185 2.01 -16.12 -17.15
N VAL A 186 2.22 -14.82 -17.39
CA VAL A 186 1.15 -13.81 -17.38
C VAL A 186 0.05 -14.17 -18.39
N GLY A 187 0.41 -14.70 -19.55
CA GLY A 187 -0.58 -15.12 -20.55
C GLY A 187 -1.44 -16.30 -20.12
N GLU A 188 -0.87 -17.28 -19.41
CA GLU A 188 -1.63 -18.36 -18.77
C GLU A 188 -2.55 -17.81 -17.67
N TYR A 189 -2.01 -16.92 -16.84
CA TYR A 189 -2.76 -16.26 -15.77
C TYR A 189 -3.95 -15.45 -16.31
N ARG A 190 -3.75 -14.68 -17.40
CA ARG A 190 -4.81 -13.91 -18.07
C ARG A 190 -5.92 -14.80 -18.62
N LYS A 191 -5.56 -15.91 -19.28
CA LYS A 191 -6.54 -16.91 -19.77
C LYS A 191 -7.35 -17.48 -18.60
N LEU A 192 -6.70 -17.77 -17.48
CA LEU A 192 -7.36 -18.26 -16.26
C LEU A 192 -8.31 -17.21 -15.67
N ALA A 193 -7.83 -15.97 -15.49
CA ALA A 193 -8.59 -14.85 -14.94
C ALA A 193 -9.85 -14.55 -15.74
N ASN A 194 -9.80 -14.70 -17.07
CA ASN A 194 -10.92 -14.46 -17.98
C ASN A 194 -11.80 -15.69 -18.22
N SER A 195 -11.47 -16.85 -17.64
CA SER A 195 -12.30 -18.05 -17.76
C SER A 195 -13.65 -17.88 -17.05
N LYS A 196 -14.66 -18.65 -17.46
CA LYS A 196 -16.01 -18.63 -16.83
C LYS A 196 -16.00 -18.81 -15.31
N LYS A 197 -14.97 -19.47 -14.76
CA LYS A 197 -14.83 -19.75 -13.33
C LYS A 197 -14.36 -18.54 -12.53
N TYR A 198 -13.49 -17.71 -13.11
CA TYR A 198 -12.82 -16.62 -12.40
C TYR A 198 -13.14 -15.23 -12.95
N CYS A 199 -13.86 -15.13 -14.06
CA CYS A 199 -14.17 -13.84 -14.65
C CYS A 199 -15.04 -12.98 -13.73
N THR A 200 -14.92 -11.67 -13.93
CA THR A 200 -15.72 -10.68 -13.22
C THR A 200 -17.21 -10.94 -13.49
N PRO A 201 -18.06 -11.03 -12.45
CA PRO A 201 -19.49 -11.23 -12.63
C PRO A 201 -20.10 -9.99 -13.28
N ARG A 202 -21.16 -10.17 -14.05
CA ARG A 202 -21.97 -9.04 -14.55
C ARG A 202 -22.43 -8.20 -13.37
N HIS A 203 -22.29 -6.88 -13.47
CA HIS A 203 -22.64 -5.92 -12.42
C HIS A 203 -23.11 -4.61 -13.04
N LYS A 204 -23.89 -3.83 -12.28
CA LYS A 204 -24.45 -2.55 -12.76
C LYS A 204 -23.46 -1.40 -12.62
N ASP A 205 -22.79 -1.34 -11.49
CA ASP A 205 -21.88 -0.29 -11.08
C ASP A 205 -20.89 -0.84 -10.04
N PHE A 206 -19.95 0.00 -9.57
CA PHE A 206 -18.96 -0.41 -8.58
C PHE A 206 -19.57 -0.75 -7.22
N ASP A 207 -20.70 -0.13 -6.83
CA ASP A 207 -21.39 -0.48 -5.58
C ASP A 207 -21.99 -1.89 -5.66
N ASP A 208 -22.53 -2.28 -6.81
CA ASP A 208 -23.03 -3.63 -7.07
C ASP A 208 -21.92 -4.67 -7.09
N LEU A 209 -20.77 -4.32 -7.66
CA LEU A 209 -19.59 -5.19 -7.65
C LEU A 209 -19.03 -5.36 -6.23
N GLU A 210 -18.95 -4.28 -5.44
CA GLU A 210 -18.53 -4.33 -4.03
C GLU A 210 -19.45 -5.22 -3.19
N ARG A 211 -20.77 -5.10 -3.35
CA ARG A 211 -21.72 -6.01 -2.68
C ARG A 211 -21.49 -7.47 -3.07
N LYS A 212 -21.23 -7.75 -4.35
CA LYS A 212 -20.92 -9.10 -4.84
C LYS A 212 -19.59 -9.61 -4.30
N TYR A 213 -18.59 -8.77 -4.15
CA TYR A 213 -17.30 -9.12 -3.56
C TYR A 213 -17.50 -9.61 -2.12
N TRP A 214 -18.10 -8.79 -1.24
CA TRP A 214 -18.29 -9.15 0.16
C TRP A 214 -19.25 -10.33 0.36
N LYS A 215 -20.27 -10.48 -0.51
CA LYS A 215 -21.21 -11.60 -0.46
C LYS A 215 -20.56 -12.94 -0.85
N ASN A 216 -19.65 -12.93 -1.82
CA ASN A 216 -19.13 -14.16 -2.43
C ASN A 216 -17.67 -14.46 -2.04
N LEU A 217 -17.10 -13.72 -1.08
CA LEU A 217 -15.67 -13.75 -0.75
C LEU A 217 -15.13 -15.17 -0.47
N THR A 218 -15.89 -15.99 0.24
CA THR A 218 -15.52 -17.37 0.63
C THR A 218 -15.74 -18.42 -0.48
N PHE A 219 -16.45 -18.09 -1.56
CA PHE A 219 -16.76 -19.01 -2.65
C PHE A 219 -15.75 -18.87 -3.79
N VAL A 220 -15.14 -19.97 -4.24
CA VAL A 220 -14.10 -19.98 -5.28
C VAL A 220 -12.90 -19.09 -4.88
N SER A 221 -11.83 -19.74 -4.44
CA SER A 221 -10.57 -19.09 -4.08
C SER A 221 -9.87 -18.54 -5.33
N PRO A 222 -9.70 -17.22 -5.48
CA PRO A 222 -9.00 -16.65 -6.62
C PRO A 222 -7.49 -16.92 -6.52
N LEU A 223 -6.78 -16.74 -7.64
CA LEU A 223 -5.32 -16.83 -7.69
C LEU A 223 -4.74 -15.43 -7.86
N TYR A 224 -3.73 -15.06 -7.08
CA TYR A 224 -3.10 -13.74 -7.16
C TYR A 224 -1.61 -13.89 -7.49
N GLY A 225 -1.16 -13.23 -8.55
CA GLY A 225 0.27 -13.14 -8.89
C GLY A 225 0.89 -11.95 -8.17
N ALA A 226 1.07 -12.07 -6.85
CA ALA A 226 1.61 -11.00 -6.01
C ALA A 226 3.13 -11.11 -5.85
N ASP A 227 3.75 -9.99 -5.46
CA ASP A 227 5.15 -9.90 -5.03
C ASP A 227 6.13 -10.45 -6.09
N VAL A 228 5.87 -10.16 -7.37
CA VAL A 228 6.77 -10.52 -8.48
C VAL A 228 7.82 -9.42 -8.65
N SER A 229 9.07 -9.70 -8.31
CA SER A 229 10.18 -8.74 -8.43
C SER A 229 10.36 -8.21 -9.85
N GLY A 230 10.42 -6.89 -10.00
CA GLY A 230 10.72 -6.23 -11.26
C GLY A 230 9.91 -4.96 -11.50
N SER A 231 10.30 -4.21 -12.53
CA SER A 231 9.55 -3.08 -13.06
C SER A 231 9.23 -3.30 -14.53
N ILE A 232 8.08 -2.80 -14.97
CA ILE A 232 7.70 -2.76 -16.40
C ILE A 232 7.69 -1.33 -16.94
N TYR A 233 8.31 -0.38 -16.26
CA TYR A 233 8.59 0.95 -16.82
C TYR A 233 9.58 0.82 -17.98
N ASP A 234 9.44 1.67 -19.01
CA ASP A 234 10.47 1.84 -20.04
C ASP A 234 11.69 2.58 -19.44
N GLU A 235 12.90 2.24 -19.89
CA GLU A 235 14.17 2.74 -19.30
C GLU A 235 14.31 4.27 -19.35
N ASN A 236 13.64 4.94 -20.29
CA ASN A 236 13.74 6.37 -20.52
C ASN A 236 12.71 7.21 -19.72
N ILE A 237 11.99 6.59 -18.77
CA ILE A 237 11.00 7.27 -17.94
C ILE A 237 11.67 7.71 -16.63
N GLU A 238 11.71 9.03 -16.41
CA GLU A 238 12.30 9.62 -15.20
C GLU A 238 11.21 10.03 -14.20
N GLU A 239 10.07 10.52 -14.68
CA GLU A 239 8.99 11.00 -13.81
C GLU A 239 8.27 9.83 -13.14
N TRP A 240 8.22 9.85 -11.81
CA TRP A 240 7.46 8.88 -11.00
C TRP A 240 7.77 7.42 -11.36
N ASN A 241 9.04 7.16 -11.70
CA ASN A 241 9.53 5.81 -11.93
C ASN A 241 9.60 5.06 -10.60
N ILE A 242 8.76 4.04 -10.43
CA ILE A 242 8.65 3.27 -9.17
C ILE A 242 9.97 2.54 -8.87
N GLY A 243 10.75 2.15 -9.89
CA GLY A 243 12.09 1.60 -9.70
C GLY A 243 13.10 2.60 -9.15
N HIS A 244 12.88 3.91 -9.33
CA HIS A 244 13.84 4.98 -9.05
C HIS A 244 13.18 6.27 -8.52
N LEU A 245 12.46 6.17 -7.40
CA LEU A 245 11.77 7.33 -6.80
C LEU A 245 12.71 8.37 -6.15
N ASN A 246 13.97 8.02 -5.93
CA ASN A 246 15.01 8.88 -5.36
C ASN A 246 14.61 9.50 -3.99
N THR A 247 14.23 8.66 -3.03
CA THR A 247 13.70 9.14 -1.73
C THR A 247 14.65 8.88 -0.57
N LEU A 248 14.23 9.21 0.67
CA LEU A 248 15.05 8.95 1.86
C LEU A 248 15.35 7.48 2.06
N LEU A 249 14.53 6.57 1.51
CA LEU A 249 14.73 5.14 1.67
C LEU A 249 16.02 4.65 0.99
N ASP A 250 16.50 5.37 -0.02
CA ASP A 250 17.77 5.09 -0.68
C ASP A 250 18.98 5.28 0.27
N MET A 251 18.81 5.98 1.40
CA MET A 251 19.85 6.03 2.44
C MET A 251 20.18 4.64 2.99
N VAL A 252 19.21 3.73 3.06
CA VAL A 252 19.43 2.36 3.57
C VAL A 252 20.41 1.62 2.67
N GLU A 253 20.18 1.67 1.37
CA GLU A 253 21.07 1.04 0.40
C GLU A 253 22.45 1.70 0.41
N GLN A 254 22.50 3.03 0.50
CA GLN A 254 23.75 3.78 0.33
C GLN A 254 24.65 3.78 1.55
N GLU A 255 24.08 3.87 2.76
CA GLU A 255 24.84 3.95 4.00
C GLU A 255 25.06 2.57 4.63
N CYS A 256 24.12 1.64 4.44
CA CYS A 256 24.20 0.31 5.04
C CYS A 256 24.54 -0.79 4.01
N GLY A 257 24.46 -0.52 2.70
CA GLY A 257 24.66 -1.54 1.67
C GLY A 257 23.56 -2.59 1.63
N ILE A 258 22.38 -2.30 2.19
CA ILE A 258 21.28 -3.27 2.33
C ILE A 258 20.19 -2.95 1.29
N VAL A 259 19.91 -3.92 0.43
CA VAL A 259 18.73 -3.92 -0.45
C VAL A 259 17.65 -4.79 0.20
N ILE A 260 16.43 -4.29 0.28
CA ILE A 260 15.28 -4.99 0.88
C ILE A 260 14.22 -5.13 -0.20
N GLU A 261 14.07 -6.36 -0.73
CA GLU A 261 13.14 -6.62 -1.82
C GLU A 261 11.71 -6.18 -1.47
N GLY A 262 11.04 -5.51 -2.43
CA GLY A 262 9.68 -5.00 -2.25
C GLY A 262 9.56 -3.70 -1.47
N VAL A 263 10.62 -3.31 -0.77
CA VAL A 263 10.66 -2.13 0.08
C VAL A 263 11.41 -1.02 -0.63
N ASN A 264 12.60 -1.31 -1.18
CA ASN A 264 13.33 -0.40 -2.07
C ASN A 264 13.47 -0.95 -3.49
N THR A 265 12.84 -2.07 -3.81
CA THR A 265 12.71 -2.59 -5.18
C THR A 265 11.25 -2.80 -5.55
N PRO A 266 10.87 -2.57 -6.82
CA PRO A 266 9.49 -2.66 -7.25
C PRO A 266 8.98 -4.12 -7.28
N TYR A 267 7.70 -4.27 -6.91
CA TYR A 267 6.93 -5.49 -7.10
C TYR A 267 5.78 -5.28 -8.07
N LEU A 268 5.55 -6.29 -8.91
CA LEU A 268 4.41 -6.42 -9.79
C LEU A 268 3.34 -7.30 -9.16
N TYR A 269 2.09 -6.93 -9.44
CA TYR A 269 0.89 -7.57 -8.93
C TYR A 269 -0.09 -7.82 -10.06
N PHE A 270 -0.25 -9.09 -10.43
CA PHE A 270 -1.23 -9.55 -11.41
C PHE A 270 -2.49 -9.98 -10.68
N GLY A 271 -3.55 -9.18 -10.78
CA GLY A 271 -4.84 -9.42 -10.14
C GLY A 271 -5.84 -10.14 -11.03
N MET A 272 -6.83 -10.78 -10.41
CA MET A 272 -8.06 -11.25 -11.05
C MET A 272 -9.25 -10.90 -10.15
N TRP A 273 -10.47 -11.18 -10.61
CA TRP A 273 -11.66 -10.91 -9.81
C TRP A 273 -11.55 -11.56 -8.42
N LYS A 274 -11.89 -10.77 -7.38
CA LYS A 274 -11.80 -11.10 -5.94
C LYS A 274 -10.41 -11.21 -5.33
N THR A 275 -9.31 -11.12 -6.09
CA THR A 275 -8.01 -11.12 -5.40
C THR A 275 -7.94 -9.91 -4.47
N THR A 276 -7.49 -10.18 -3.24
CA THR A 276 -7.68 -9.31 -2.08
C THR A 276 -6.35 -8.95 -1.45
N PHE A 277 -6.22 -7.71 -0.99
CA PHE A 277 -5.16 -7.29 -0.06
C PHE A 277 -5.83 -6.90 1.27
N ALA A 278 -5.41 -7.57 2.33
CA ALA A 278 -6.05 -7.46 3.64
C ALA A 278 -5.72 -6.13 4.34
N TRP A 279 -6.36 -5.86 5.48
CA TRP A 279 -6.06 -4.69 6.30
C TRP A 279 -4.63 -4.74 6.81
N HIS A 280 -3.83 -3.75 6.42
CA HIS A 280 -2.46 -3.58 6.88
C HIS A 280 -2.01 -2.12 6.75
N THR A 281 -0.88 -1.82 7.40
CA THR A 281 0.00 -0.70 7.06
C THR A 281 1.26 -1.27 6.41
N GLU A 282 1.98 -0.43 5.67
CA GLU A 282 3.25 -0.81 5.05
C GLU A 282 4.29 -1.24 6.08
N ASP A 283 5.29 -2.04 5.68
CA ASP A 283 6.39 -2.41 6.55
C ASP A 283 7.11 -1.17 7.11
N MET A 284 7.46 -1.20 8.40
CA MET A 284 7.98 -0.05 9.14
C MET A 284 7.09 1.22 9.07
N ASP A 285 5.80 1.04 8.78
CA ASP A 285 4.82 2.13 8.56
C ASP A 285 5.28 3.16 7.53
N LEU A 286 5.98 2.70 6.48
CA LEU A 286 6.41 3.49 5.33
C LEU A 286 5.22 4.07 4.53
N TYR A 287 5.53 4.93 3.57
CA TYR A 287 4.62 5.21 2.47
C TYR A 287 4.65 4.04 1.47
N SER A 288 3.61 3.92 0.64
CA SER A 288 3.69 3.17 -0.61
C SER A 288 3.12 3.94 -1.78
N ILE A 289 3.64 3.66 -2.97
CA ILE A 289 3.10 4.11 -4.25
C ILE A 289 2.65 2.88 -5.02
N ASN A 290 1.47 2.95 -5.64
CA ASN A 290 0.95 1.91 -6.50
C ASN A 290 0.44 2.51 -7.81
N TYR A 291 0.96 2.05 -8.94
CA TYR A 291 0.49 2.41 -10.27
C TYR A 291 -0.26 1.25 -10.91
N LEU A 292 -1.48 1.49 -11.41
CA LEU A 292 -2.23 0.46 -12.13
C LEU A 292 -1.93 0.54 -13.62
N HIS A 293 -1.02 -0.32 -14.10
CA HIS A 293 -0.50 -0.29 -15.47
C HIS A 293 -1.57 -0.50 -16.54
N PHE A 294 -2.39 -1.54 -16.36
CA PHE A 294 -3.46 -1.89 -17.29
C PHE A 294 -4.52 -2.78 -16.63
N GLY A 295 -5.68 -2.86 -17.28
CA GLY A 295 -6.72 -3.84 -17.01
C GLY A 295 -7.84 -3.29 -16.12
N GLN A 296 -8.49 -4.18 -15.38
CA GLN A 296 -9.65 -3.83 -14.55
C GLN A 296 -9.26 -3.06 -13.29
N SER A 297 -10.16 -2.22 -12.80
CA SER A 297 -9.94 -1.35 -11.65
C SER A 297 -9.63 -2.10 -10.34
N LYS A 298 -9.09 -1.37 -9.36
CA LYS A 298 -8.80 -1.84 -8.00
C LYS A 298 -9.55 -0.97 -6.99
N SER A 299 -10.36 -1.56 -6.13
CA SER A 299 -11.03 -0.82 -5.04
C SER A 299 -10.19 -0.84 -3.78
N TRP A 300 -10.14 0.32 -3.11
CA TRP A 300 -9.39 0.57 -1.89
C TRP A 300 -10.32 1.06 -0.79
N TYR A 301 -10.04 0.61 0.42
CA TYR A 301 -10.53 1.17 1.67
C TYR A 301 -9.36 1.74 2.45
N SER A 302 -9.58 2.86 3.16
CA SER A 302 -8.56 3.48 4.00
C SER A 302 -9.16 3.92 5.33
N VAL A 303 -8.43 3.69 6.42
CA VAL A 303 -8.70 4.27 7.75
C VAL A 303 -7.66 5.37 8.00
N PRO A 304 -8.09 6.60 8.35
CA PRO A 304 -7.19 7.69 8.73
C PRO A 304 -6.14 7.26 9.76
N PRO A 305 -4.85 7.66 9.65
CA PRO A 305 -3.81 7.30 10.61
C PRO A 305 -4.17 7.68 12.05
N GLU A 306 -4.82 8.83 12.25
CA GLU A 306 -5.35 9.31 13.54
C GLU A 306 -6.41 8.39 14.17
N HIS A 307 -6.90 7.39 13.44
CA HIS A 307 -7.83 6.36 13.91
C HIS A 307 -7.29 4.94 13.81
N GLY A 308 -6.04 4.72 13.39
CA GLY A 308 -5.44 3.40 13.22
C GLY A 308 -5.53 2.52 14.48
N LYS A 309 -5.24 3.09 15.65
CA LYS A 309 -5.36 2.40 16.94
C LYS A 309 -6.78 1.91 17.26
N ARG A 310 -7.82 2.56 16.71
CA ARG A 310 -9.22 2.12 16.90
C ARG A 310 -9.51 0.88 16.06
N LEU A 311 -8.97 0.80 14.84
CA LEU A 311 -9.04 -0.39 14.01
C LEU A 311 -8.29 -1.56 14.65
N GLU A 312 -7.08 -1.33 15.18
CA GLU A 312 -6.29 -2.35 15.88
C GLU A 312 -7.09 -2.96 17.05
N ARG A 313 -7.69 -2.13 17.91
CA ARG A 313 -8.51 -2.62 19.04
C ARG A 313 -9.74 -3.40 18.56
N LEU A 314 -10.41 -2.93 17.51
CA LEU A 314 -11.54 -3.65 16.91
C LEU A 314 -11.12 -5.03 16.42
N ALA A 315 -9.99 -5.10 15.71
CA ALA A 315 -9.45 -6.34 15.18
C ALA A 315 -9.02 -7.29 16.31
N GLN A 316 -8.36 -6.80 17.36
CA GLN A 316 -8.02 -7.60 18.55
C GLN A 316 -9.26 -8.23 19.19
N GLY A 317 -10.36 -7.47 19.31
CA GLY A 317 -11.61 -7.98 19.89
C GLY A 317 -12.28 -9.09 19.07
N PHE A 318 -12.15 -9.07 17.73
CA PHE A 318 -12.76 -10.07 16.85
C PHE A 318 -11.85 -11.25 16.50
N PHE A 319 -10.55 -11.08 16.63
CA PHE A 319 -9.55 -12.10 16.28
C PHE A 319 -8.63 -12.42 17.49
N PRO A 320 -9.19 -12.80 18.66
CA PRO A 320 -8.43 -12.95 19.90
C PRO A 320 -7.32 -14.00 19.81
N GLY A 321 -7.55 -15.09 19.08
CA GLY A 321 -6.52 -16.11 18.85
C GLY A 321 -5.33 -15.58 18.04
N SER A 322 -5.57 -14.68 17.08
CA SER A 322 -4.49 -14.03 16.32
C SER A 322 -3.76 -12.98 17.15
N SER A 323 -4.48 -12.17 17.92
CA SER A 323 -3.86 -11.13 18.76
C SER A 323 -3.04 -11.70 19.91
N GLN A 324 -3.48 -12.82 20.52
CA GLN A 324 -2.71 -13.51 21.55
C GLN A 324 -1.39 -14.08 21.01
N GLY A 325 -1.35 -14.45 19.72
CA GLY A 325 -0.14 -14.97 19.07
C GLY A 325 0.81 -13.88 18.57
N CYS A 326 0.33 -12.66 18.32
CA CYS A 326 1.14 -11.55 17.82
C CYS A 326 0.43 -10.20 18.03
N ASP A 327 1.09 -9.28 18.73
CA ASP A 327 0.56 -7.93 18.98
C ASP A 327 0.31 -7.14 17.69
N ALA A 328 1.07 -7.45 16.63
CA ALA A 328 0.99 -6.81 15.32
C ALA A 328 0.43 -7.75 14.24
N PHE A 329 -0.50 -8.65 14.59
CA PHE A 329 -1.00 -9.68 13.65
C PHE A 329 -1.60 -9.14 12.34
N LEU A 330 -2.03 -7.87 12.28
CA LEU A 330 -2.48 -7.24 11.03
C LEU A 330 -1.34 -7.14 9.99
N ARG A 331 -0.07 -7.10 10.43
CA ARG A 331 1.11 -7.20 9.56
C ARG A 331 1.17 -8.52 8.78
N HIS A 332 0.44 -9.55 9.22
CA HIS A 332 0.39 -10.83 8.50
C HIS A 332 -0.41 -10.73 7.19
N LYS A 333 -1.13 -9.62 6.96
CA LYS A 333 -1.95 -9.37 5.76
C LYS A 333 -2.99 -10.47 5.50
N MET A 334 -3.62 -10.96 6.58
CA MET A 334 -4.62 -12.05 6.54
C MET A 334 -6.02 -11.63 7.01
N THR A 335 -6.17 -10.45 7.61
CA THR A 335 -7.41 -10.05 8.30
C THR A 335 -8.29 -9.18 7.42
N LEU A 336 -9.52 -9.62 7.16
CA LEU A 336 -10.49 -8.90 6.34
C LEU A 336 -11.68 -8.47 7.19
N ILE A 337 -11.96 -7.17 7.18
CA ILE A 337 -13.08 -6.55 7.90
C ILE A 337 -13.85 -5.71 6.89
N SER A 338 -15.14 -6.01 6.73
CA SER A 338 -15.99 -5.33 5.76
C SER A 338 -16.35 -3.90 6.18
N PRO A 339 -16.66 -3.01 5.22
CA PRO A 339 -17.20 -1.67 5.47
C PRO A 339 -18.41 -1.65 6.40
N SER A 340 -19.29 -2.65 6.31
CA SER A 340 -20.47 -2.77 7.17
C SER A 340 -20.11 -2.94 8.64
N ILE A 341 -19.06 -3.71 8.94
CA ILE A 341 -18.54 -3.88 10.31
C ILE A 341 -17.86 -2.60 10.78
N LEU A 342 -17.01 -1.98 9.96
CA LEU A 342 -16.37 -0.70 10.32
C LEU A 342 -17.41 0.37 10.66
N LYS A 343 -18.46 0.51 9.85
CA LYS A 343 -19.58 1.43 10.10
C LYS A 343 -20.32 1.08 11.39
N LYS A 344 -20.64 -0.20 11.63
CA LYS A 344 -21.34 -0.67 12.84
C LYS A 344 -20.59 -0.30 14.13
N TYR A 345 -19.26 -0.37 14.12
CA TYR A 345 -18.42 -0.06 15.28
C TYR A 345 -17.83 1.36 15.26
N GLY A 346 -18.35 2.23 14.37
CA GLY A 346 -18.00 3.64 14.31
C GLY A 346 -16.54 3.91 13.93
N ILE A 347 -15.86 2.98 13.24
CA ILE A 347 -14.51 3.20 12.70
C ILE A 347 -14.63 4.07 11.44
N PRO A 348 -14.03 5.28 11.42
CA PRO A 348 -14.05 6.12 10.23
C PRO A 348 -13.20 5.49 9.15
N PHE A 349 -13.78 5.36 7.95
CA PHE A 349 -13.07 4.85 6.79
C PHE A 349 -13.56 5.56 5.53
N ASN A 350 -12.75 5.48 4.49
CA ASN A 350 -13.03 6.00 3.16
C ASN A 350 -12.92 4.86 2.14
N ARG A 351 -13.54 5.03 0.97
CA ARG A 351 -13.41 4.10 -0.16
C ARG A 351 -13.13 4.87 -1.46
N ILE A 352 -12.33 4.30 -2.34
CA ILE A 352 -12.07 4.84 -3.67
C ILE A 352 -11.73 3.70 -4.64
N THR A 353 -12.05 3.86 -5.92
CA THR A 353 -11.66 2.92 -6.97
C THR A 353 -10.57 3.53 -7.81
N GLN A 354 -9.42 2.87 -7.92
CA GLN A 354 -8.29 3.19 -8.79
C GLN A 354 -8.54 2.55 -10.16
N ASN A 355 -8.49 3.36 -11.22
CA ASN A 355 -8.58 2.91 -12.60
C ASN A 355 -7.19 2.77 -13.23
N GLU A 356 -7.14 2.14 -14.39
CA GLU A 356 -5.93 2.05 -15.22
C GLU A 356 -5.32 3.44 -15.44
N GLY A 357 -3.99 3.53 -15.34
CA GLY A 357 -3.24 4.76 -15.52
C GLY A 357 -3.21 5.67 -14.30
N GLU A 358 -3.79 5.28 -13.16
CA GLU A 358 -3.82 6.09 -11.94
C GLU A 358 -2.84 5.58 -10.87
N PHE A 359 -2.25 6.52 -10.13
CA PHE A 359 -1.46 6.23 -8.94
C PHE A 359 -2.31 6.28 -7.67
N MET A 360 -1.96 5.44 -6.71
CA MET A 360 -2.40 5.51 -5.32
C MET A 360 -1.18 5.70 -4.41
N ILE A 361 -1.29 6.62 -3.45
CA ILE A 361 -0.26 6.87 -2.44
C ILE A 361 -0.84 6.54 -1.07
N THR A 362 -0.28 5.56 -0.38
CA THR A 362 -0.58 5.30 1.04
C THR A 362 0.38 6.10 1.91
N PHE A 363 -0.10 6.57 3.05
CA PHE A 363 0.68 7.39 3.98
C PHE A 363 1.05 6.58 5.23
N PRO A 364 2.12 6.97 5.94
CA PRO A 364 2.55 6.32 7.17
C PRO A 364 1.41 6.05 8.14
N TYR A 365 1.32 4.79 8.59
CA TYR A 365 0.30 4.28 9.50
C TYR A 365 -1.16 4.39 8.98
N GLY A 366 -1.35 4.66 7.69
CA GLY A 366 -2.64 4.62 7.00
C GLY A 366 -3.03 3.17 6.71
N TYR A 367 -3.90 2.60 7.54
CA TYR A 367 -4.43 1.27 7.31
C TYR A 367 -5.25 1.23 6.03
N HIS A 368 -5.00 0.24 5.18
CA HIS A 368 -5.73 0.06 3.94
C HIS A 368 -5.96 -1.41 3.60
N ALA A 369 -6.99 -1.66 2.80
CA ALA A 369 -7.41 -2.97 2.30
C ALA A 369 -8.16 -2.81 0.97
N GLY A 370 -8.42 -3.90 0.27
CA GLY A 370 -9.19 -3.81 -0.97
C GLY A 370 -9.14 -5.05 -1.85
N PHE A 371 -9.65 -4.90 -3.07
CA PHE A 371 -9.83 -6.00 -4.00
C PHE A 371 -9.75 -5.57 -5.48
N ASN A 372 -9.36 -6.52 -6.34
CA ASN A 372 -9.29 -6.32 -7.78
C ASN A 372 -10.61 -6.69 -8.46
N HIS A 373 -10.99 -5.91 -9.48
CA HIS A 373 -12.25 -6.08 -10.20
C HIS A 373 -12.18 -7.17 -11.26
N GLY A 374 -10.99 -7.52 -11.74
CA GLY A 374 -10.75 -8.51 -12.79
C GLY A 374 -9.27 -8.60 -13.12
N PHE A 375 -8.93 -9.09 -14.32
CA PHE A 375 -7.54 -9.16 -14.76
C PHE A 375 -6.92 -7.76 -14.83
N ASN A 376 -5.83 -7.54 -14.10
CA ASN A 376 -5.07 -6.30 -14.09
C ASN A 376 -3.60 -6.52 -13.73
N CYS A 377 -2.77 -5.49 -13.92
CA CYS A 377 -1.41 -5.44 -13.43
C CYS A 377 -1.14 -4.11 -12.74
N ALA A 378 -0.61 -4.17 -11.52
CA ALA A 378 -0.12 -3.00 -10.80
C ALA A 378 1.35 -3.17 -10.44
N GLU A 379 2.05 -2.05 -10.32
CA GLU A 379 3.42 -1.98 -9.82
C GLU A 379 3.43 -1.13 -8.54
N SER A 380 4.19 -1.54 -7.52
CA SER A 380 4.35 -0.75 -6.30
C SER A 380 5.68 -0.96 -5.62
N THR A 381 6.04 0.02 -4.79
CA THR A 381 7.19 -0.02 -3.86
C THR A 381 6.89 0.86 -2.65
N ASN A 382 7.74 0.78 -1.62
CA ASN A 382 7.72 1.71 -0.50
C ASN A 382 8.66 2.89 -0.70
N PHE A 383 8.38 3.99 0.00
CA PHE A 383 9.27 5.14 0.01
C PHE A 383 9.17 5.91 1.34
N ALA A 384 10.10 6.82 1.57
CA ALA A 384 10.19 7.57 2.82
C ALA A 384 10.41 9.08 2.61
N THR A 385 9.83 9.87 3.51
CA THR A 385 10.00 11.32 3.64
C THR A 385 10.50 11.65 5.05
N LEU A 386 10.88 12.90 5.31
CA LEU A 386 11.36 13.31 6.65
C LEU A 386 10.33 13.01 7.74
N ARG A 387 9.04 13.18 7.43
CA ARG A 387 7.95 12.88 8.36
C ARG A 387 7.91 11.40 8.78
N TRP A 388 8.29 10.48 7.91
CA TRP A 388 8.24 9.05 8.21
C TRP A 388 9.20 8.65 9.33
N VAL A 389 10.31 9.36 9.55
CA VAL A 389 11.34 8.93 10.53
C VAL A 389 10.75 8.69 11.92
N ASP A 390 9.84 9.54 12.40
CA ASP A 390 9.18 9.33 13.69
C ASP A 390 8.18 8.15 13.67
N TYR A 391 7.52 7.87 12.54
CA TYR A 391 6.68 6.67 12.38
C TYR A 391 7.53 5.40 12.41
N GLY A 392 8.63 5.35 11.66
CA GLY A 392 9.53 4.20 11.62
C GLY A 392 10.12 3.85 12.98
N LYS A 393 10.41 4.84 13.83
CA LYS A 393 10.88 4.63 15.22
C LYS A 393 9.82 3.98 16.13
N MET A 394 8.54 4.23 15.84
CA MET A 394 7.41 3.81 16.67
C MET A 394 6.62 2.64 16.08
N ALA A 395 7.01 2.17 14.89
CA ALA A 395 6.34 1.10 14.17
C ALA A 395 6.30 -0.19 15.01
N THR A 396 5.10 -0.70 15.26
CA THR A 396 4.93 -1.98 15.95
C THR A 396 5.18 -3.11 14.95
N LEU A 397 6.17 -3.95 15.21
CA LEU A 397 6.58 -5.03 14.31
C LEU A 397 5.98 -6.37 14.74
N CYS A 398 5.80 -7.27 13.78
CA CYS A 398 5.46 -8.66 14.09
C CYS A 398 6.66 -9.33 14.79
N SER A 399 6.38 -10.01 15.89
CA SER A 399 7.35 -10.73 16.71
C SER A 399 7.30 -12.26 16.51
N CYS A 400 6.25 -12.78 15.85
CA CYS A 400 6.03 -14.22 15.71
C CYS A 400 6.65 -14.83 14.42
N ARG A 401 7.21 -14.00 13.53
CA ARG A 401 7.81 -14.40 12.26
C ARG A 401 9.23 -13.85 12.13
N LYS A 402 10.17 -14.67 11.63
CA LYS A 402 11.60 -14.30 11.51
C LYS A 402 11.92 -13.58 10.19
N ASP A 403 11.09 -13.79 9.18
CA ASP A 403 11.18 -13.28 7.81
C ASP A 403 10.55 -11.90 7.63
N MET A 404 10.21 -11.20 8.72
CA MET A 404 9.67 -9.85 8.65
C MET A 404 10.73 -8.83 8.26
N VAL A 405 10.32 -7.88 7.42
CA VAL A 405 11.12 -6.69 7.09
C VAL A 405 11.44 -5.91 8.37
N LYS A 406 12.72 -5.60 8.55
CA LYS A 406 13.21 -4.72 9.61
C LYS A 406 14.18 -3.72 9.00
N ILE A 407 13.92 -2.44 9.22
CA ILE A 407 14.84 -1.35 8.83
C ILE A 407 15.46 -0.79 10.10
N SER A 408 16.79 -0.69 10.12
CA SER A 408 17.47 -0.03 11.23
C SER A 408 17.18 1.47 11.17
N MET A 409 16.46 1.98 12.15
CA MET A 409 16.17 3.43 12.26
C MET A 409 17.41 4.25 12.65
N ASP A 410 18.49 3.60 13.08
CA ASP A 410 19.67 4.25 13.63
C ASP A 410 20.31 5.26 12.66
N VAL A 411 20.47 4.89 11.39
CA VAL A 411 21.02 5.78 10.37
C VAL A 411 20.15 7.03 10.16
N PHE A 412 18.83 6.86 10.16
CA PHE A 412 17.89 7.96 9.95
C PHE A 412 17.90 8.92 11.14
N VAL A 413 17.86 8.40 12.38
CA VAL A 413 17.86 9.26 13.57
C VAL A 413 19.21 9.97 13.71
N ARG A 414 20.32 9.26 13.51
CA ARG A 414 21.66 9.84 13.61
C ARG A 414 21.89 10.96 12.60
N ARG A 415 21.45 10.77 11.35
CA ARG A 415 21.67 11.72 10.27
C ARG A 415 20.65 12.86 10.28
N LEU A 416 19.37 12.56 10.50
CA LEU A 416 18.27 13.51 10.30
C LEU A 416 17.69 14.08 11.60
N GLN A 417 17.98 13.47 12.74
CA GLN A 417 17.53 13.93 14.06
C GLN A 417 18.67 13.91 15.10
N PRO A 418 19.87 14.46 14.80
CA PRO A 418 21.07 14.30 15.62
C PRO A 418 20.88 14.79 17.07
N VAL A 419 20.12 15.87 17.27
CA VAL A 419 19.81 16.42 18.60
C VAL A 419 19.03 15.42 19.48
N ARG A 420 18.23 14.54 18.86
CA ARG A 420 17.42 13.53 19.55
C ARG A 420 18.09 12.16 19.62
N TYR A 421 19.22 11.97 18.93
CA TYR A 421 19.83 10.65 18.74
C TYR A 421 20.22 9.98 20.06
N ASP A 422 20.94 10.68 20.95
CA ASP A 422 21.39 10.10 22.22
C ASP A 422 20.20 9.77 23.15
N LEU A 423 19.19 10.64 23.19
CA LEU A 423 17.96 10.39 23.94
C LEU A 423 17.19 9.19 23.38
N TRP A 424 17.10 9.07 22.05
CA TRP A 424 16.46 7.94 21.38
C TRP A 424 17.19 6.62 21.64
N LYS A 425 18.53 6.60 21.56
CA LYS A 425 19.35 5.41 21.88
C LYS A 425 19.18 4.95 23.32
N GLN A 426 18.91 5.87 24.25
CA GLN A 426 18.62 5.57 25.66
C GLN A 426 17.15 5.17 25.90
N GLY A 427 16.29 5.15 24.89
CA GLY A 427 14.86 4.90 25.04
C GLY A 427 14.09 6.02 25.74
N LYS A 428 14.63 7.25 25.75
CA LYS A 428 14.08 8.43 26.44
C LYS A 428 13.49 9.48 25.50
N ASP A 429 13.43 9.21 24.19
CA ASP A 429 12.73 10.07 23.24
C ASP A 429 11.22 9.87 23.38
N THR A 430 10.55 10.82 24.04
CA THR A 430 9.11 10.79 24.38
C THR A 430 8.21 11.45 23.33
N THR A 431 8.72 11.66 22.12
CA THR A 431 7.98 12.35 21.06
C THR A 431 6.69 11.62 20.72
N VAL A 432 5.60 12.39 20.66
CA VAL A 432 4.26 11.90 20.27
C VAL A 432 4.05 12.19 18.79
N LEU A 433 3.54 11.22 18.04
CA LEU A 433 3.21 11.41 16.63
C LEU A 433 2.05 12.40 16.48
N ASP A 434 2.31 13.49 15.76
CA ASP A 434 1.27 14.37 15.25
C ASP A 434 0.89 13.93 13.82
N HIS A 435 -0.29 13.32 13.69
CA HIS A 435 -0.83 12.89 12.39
C HIS A 435 -1.27 14.06 11.49
N LEU A 436 -1.39 15.28 12.04
CA LEU A 436 -1.79 16.47 11.29
C LEU A 436 -0.60 17.14 10.60
N LYS A 437 0.61 17.03 11.17
CA LYS A 437 1.81 17.68 10.65
C LYS A 437 2.18 17.12 9.26
N PRO A 438 2.27 17.95 8.20
CA PRO A 438 2.77 17.53 6.90
C PRO A 438 4.30 17.38 6.90
N THR A 439 4.83 16.67 5.92
CA THR A 439 6.27 16.54 5.69
C THR A 439 6.86 17.84 5.16
N GLU A 440 8.08 18.10 5.58
CA GLU A 440 8.95 19.11 4.98
C GLU A 440 9.71 18.47 3.82
N LEU A 441 10.00 19.27 2.77
CA LEU A 441 10.73 18.79 1.59
C LEU A 441 12.23 18.65 1.85
N THR A 442 12.76 19.50 2.73
CA THR A 442 14.18 19.60 3.05
C THR A 442 14.36 19.90 4.54
N SER A 443 15.54 19.60 5.07
CA SER A 443 16.02 20.08 6.37
C SER A 443 17.53 20.36 6.28
N PRO A 444 18.11 21.17 7.17
CA PRO A 444 19.56 21.39 7.20
C PRO A 444 20.36 20.09 7.26
N GLU A 445 19.87 19.12 8.03
CA GLU A 445 20.47 17.80 8.16
C GLU A 445 20.39 16.99 6.87
N LEU A 446 19.24 17.04 6.18
CA LEU A 446 19.05 16.34 4.92
C LEU A 446 19.94 16.93 3.81
N GLU A 447 20.04 18.24 3.70
CA GLU A 447 20.92 18.88 2.71
C GLU A 447 22.39 18.60 3.03
N SER A 448 22.78 18.70 4.31
CA SER A 448 24.13 18.33 4.73
C SER A 448 24.46 16.89 4.33
N TRP A 449 23.54 15.94 4.55
CA TRP A 449 23.72 14.56 4.11
C TRP A 449 23.85 14.44 2.58
N ARG A 450 23.01 15.14 1.81
CA ARG A 450 23.07 15.14 0.33
C ARG A 450 24.40 15.70 -0.19
N GLU A 451 24.90 16.79 0.37
CA GLU A 451 26.18 17.39 0.00
C GLU A 451 27.36 16.46 0.29
N HIS A 452 27.38 15.85 1.48
CA HIS A 452 28.41 14.87 1.85
C HIS A 452 28.42 13.67 0.89
N ARG A 453 27.24 13.21 0.45
CA ARG A 453 27.11 12.14 -0.56
C ARG A 453 27.72 12.54 -1.91
N VAL A 454 27.41 13.74 -2.41
CA VAL A 454 27.95 14.24 -3.69
C VAL A 454 29.48 14.33 -3.60
N ALA A 455 30.01 14.87 -2.50
CA ALA A 455 31.44 14.97 -2.26
C ALA A 455 32.11 13.59 -2.19
N GLN A 456 31.53 12.61 -1.47
CA GLN A 456 32.08 11.26 -1.39
C GLN A 456 32.08 10.53 -2.75
N ARG A 457 30.98 10.62 -3.52
CA ARG A 457 30.93 10.05 -4.87
C ARG A 457 31.97 10.68 -5.81
N ALA A 458 32.12 12.01 -5.75
CA ALA A 458 33.14 12.71 -6.52
C ALA A 458 34.56 12.27 -6.13
N ASN A 459 34.82 12.06 -4.84
CA ASN A 459 36.12 11.59 -4.35
C ASN A 459 36.41 10.13 -4.74
N LEU A 460 35.41 9.24 -4.69
CA LEU A 460 35.54 7.85 -5.16
C LEU A 460 35.82 7.78 -6.66
N LEU A 461 35.12 8.59 -7.46
CA LEU A 461 35.39 8.70 -8.90
C LEU A 461 36.80 9.23 -9.16
N ARG A 462 37.23 10.30 -8.47
CA ARG A 462 38.59 10.84 -8.58
C ARG A 462 39.66 9.83 -8.17
N SER A 463 39.41 9.02 -7.13
CA SER A 463 40.31 7.93 -6.73
C SER A 463 40.42 6.86 -7.81
N HIS A 464 39.31 6.47 -8.45
CA HIS A 464 39.33 5.54 -9.59
C HIS A 464 40.06 6.09 -10.82
N TYR A 465 39.92 7.39 -11.12
CA TYR A 465 40.70 8.04 -12.18
C TYR A 465 42.19 8.13 -11.83
N SER A 466 42.54 8.44 -10.58
CA SER A 466 43.93 8.51 -10.15
C SER A 466 44.64 7.16 -10.20
N VAL A 467 43.95 6.05 -9.91
CA VAL A 467 44.52 4.70 -10.04
C VAL A 467 44.76 4.32 -11.50
N HIS A 468 43.88 4.72 -12.43
CA HIS A 468 44.10 4.52 -13.87
C HIS A 468 45.20 5.43 -14.45
N THR A 469 45.39 6.64 -13.94
CA THR A 469 46.50 7.53 -14.35
C THR A 469 47.85 7.03 -13.84
N VAL A 470 47.92 6.46 -12.63
CA VAL A 470 49.18 5.92 -12.07
C VAL A 470 49.65 4.65 -12.79
N VAL A 471 48.75 3.84 -13.35
CA VAL A 471 49.11 2.62 -14.11
C VAL A 471 49.67 2.93 -15.52
N LEU A 472 49.45 4.15 -16.05
CA LEU A 472 49.96 4.56 -17.37
C LEU A 472 51.30 5.32 -17.31
N THR A 473 51.86 5.59 -16.12
CA THR A 473 53.11 6.36 -15.97
C THR A 473 54.36 5.51 -15.68
N SER A 474 54.30 4.19 -15.84
CA SER A 474 55.48 3.31 -15.69
C SER A 474 55.71 2.43 -16.91
N LEU A 475 56.15 3.03 -18.02
CA LEU A 475 56.86 2.34 -19.10
C LEU A 475 58.10 3.16 -19.47
N PRO A 476 59.30 2.56 -19.55
CA PRO A 476 60.52 3.30 -19.85
C PRO A 476 60.64 3.63 -21.34
N HIS A 477 61.27 4.77 -21.61
CA HIS A 477 61.69 5.27 -22.91
C HIS A 477 62.51 4.23 -23.71
N THR A 478 62.15 4.03 -24.98
CA THR A 478 63.10 3.90 -26.09
C THR A 478 62.58 4.67 -27.30
N ASP A 479 63.44 5.53 -27.85
CA ASP A 479 63.20 6.43 -28.98
C ASP A 479 62.94 5.70 -30.31
N ILE A 480 62.17 6.33 -31.22
CA ILE A 480 62.49 6.59 -32.66
C ILE A 480 61.29 7.28 -33.37
N PHE A 481 61.55 8.53 -33.80
CA PHE A 481 61.09 9.35 -34.96
C PHE A 481 59.62 9.49 -35.49
N ASN A 482 59.30 10.80 -35.72
CA ASN A 482 58.47 11.48 -36.76
C ASN A 482 56.93 11.73 -36.59
N GLU A 483 56.60 13.01 -36.28
CA GLU A 483 55.56 13.97 -36.80
C GLU A 483 54.27 13.50 -37.56
N PRO A 484 53.17 14.29 -37.63
CA PRO A 484 52.53 15.16 -36.63
C PRO A 484 50.99 14.99 -36.48
N VAL A 485 50.49 15.58 -35.39
CA VAL A 485 49.14 16.11 -35.06
C VAL A 485 48.00 15.92 -36.07
N ALA A 486 46.92 15.26 -35.63
CA ALA A 486 45.55 15.50 -36.09
C ALA A 486 44.60 15.62 -34.89
N LEU A 487 43.91 16.76 -34.80
CA LEU A 487 42.86 17.07 -33.84
C LEU A 487 41.56 16.29 -34.13
N LEU A 488 40.82 16.03 -33.03
CA LEU A 488 39.36 15.92 -32.92
C LEU A 488 38.65 14.75 -33.64
N THR A 489 38.02 13.88 -32.86
CA THR A 489 36.54 13.83 -32.72
C THR A 489 36.11 12.76 -31.71
N LEU A 490 35.04 13.08 -30.98
CA LEU A 490 34.42 12.28 -29.91
C LEU A 490 33.49 11.17 -30.46
N SER A 491 33.48 10.04 -29.74
CA SER A 491 32.44 8.98 -29.66
C SER A 491 32.30 8.00 -30.84
N PRO A 492 31.70 6.79 -30.69
CA PRO A 492 31.06 6.16 -29.50
C PRO A 492 31.38 4.64 -29.28
N HIS A 493 30.78 4.04 -28.24
CA HIS A 493 30.50 2.60 -28.07
C HIS A 493 31.66 1.59 -27.95
N LEU A 494 31.81 0.97 -26.76
CA LEU A 494 31.87 -0.49 -26.52
C LEU A 494 32.39 -0.77 -25.11
N LEU A 495 31.64 -1.57 -24.33
CA LEU A 495 32.11 -2.69 -23.48
C LEU A 495 31.18 -2.90 -22.29
N PHE A 496 30.29 -3.88 -22.39
CA PHE A 496 30.04 -4.82 -21.30
C PHE A 496 29.53 -6.14 -21.88
N SER A 497 30.45 -6.95 -22.40
CA SER A 497 30.28 -8.40 -22.50
C SER A 497 31.05 -9.03 -21.32
N ARG A 498 30.34 -9.41 -20.26
CA ARG A 498 30.93 -10.25 -19.20
C ARG A 498 30.83 -11.70 -19.63
N THR A 499 31.95 -12.24 -20.09
CA THR A 499 32.16 -13.68 -20.28
C THR A 499 32.10 -14.40 -18.93
N ARG A 500 31.21 -15.38 -18.87
CA ARG A 500 30.98 -16.31 -17.77
C ARG A 500 32.08 -17.39 -17.82
N THR A 501 33.08 -17.31 -16.96
CA THR A 501 34.05 -18.41 -16.78
C THR A 501 33.47 -19.47 -15.85
N ARG A 502 33.37 -20.67 -16.41
CA ARG A 502 32.88 -21.92 -15.83
C ARG A 502 34.08 -22.61 -15.16
N ASN A 503 34.12 -22.66 -13.83
CA ASN A 503 35.02 -23.58 -13.12
C ASN A 503 34.27 -24.87 -12.82
N GLN A 504 34.63 -25.93 -13.54
CA GLN A 504 34.39 -27.31 -13.17
C GLN A 504 35.53 -27.74 -12.24
N THR A 505 35.18 -28.16 -11.02
CA THR A 505 36.00 -29.09 -10.24
C THR A 505 35.08 -30.18 -9.72
N THR A 506 35.37 -31.38 -10.21
CA THR A 506 34.87 -32.67 -9.74
C THR A 506 35.46 -32.99 -8.37
N GLU A 507 34.63 -33.39 -7.41
CA GLU A 507 35.07 -34.39 -6.43
C GLU A 507 33.87 -35.20 -5.91
N LEU A 508 34.12 -36.50 -5.80
CA LEU A 508 33.20 -37.56 -5.48
C LEU A 508 32.97 -37.68 -3.96
N ASP A 509 31.73 -38.06 -3.62
CA ASP A 509 31.37 -39.11 -2.66
C ASP A 509 31.68 -38.92 -1.16
N ARG A 510 30.62 -38.75 -0.35
CA ARG A 510 30.41 -39.56 0.87
C ARG A 510 28.99 -39.45 1.42
N ARG A 511 28.40 -40.64 1.57
CA ARG A 511 27.18 -40.99 2.30
C ARG A 511 27.18 -40.47 3.75
N HIS A 512 26.07 -39.93 4.22
CA HIS A 512 25.18 -40.60 5.19
C HIS A 512 23.83 -39.89 5.33
#